data_AF-A0A972FV83-F1
#
_entry.id   AF-A0A972FV83-F1
#
_cell.length_a   1.000
_cell.length_b   1.000
_cell.length_c   1.000
_cell.angle_alpha   90.00
_cell.angle_beta   90.00
_cell.angle_gamma   90.00
#
_symmetry.space_group_name_H-M   'P 1'
#
loop_
_entity.id
_entity.type
_entity.pdbx_description
1 polymer ?
#
loop_
_entity_poly.entity_id
_entity_poly.type
_entity_poly.pdbx_seq_one_letter_code
_entity_poly.pdbx_strand_id
1 'polypeptide(L)'
;MPRTLHSISRDNYIKAVTGLFGSYFRIMLLAVCCGLFNSSWSQTTPAALPIEEFLILKHAENPEITGLLPVEKLISEVQPVIYAENGTVKVFGSDPVCLQSSAAQLASVLQMGLPVENVELITVKINTISDLNTPLNLSSLEGFDSLKYVHVLSEVDAPASALAAYVQNATPQTAVFYSTKRNN
;
A
#
# COMPACT_ATOMS: atom_id res chain seq x y z
N MET A 1 -89.91 1.68 27.18
CA MET A 1 -89.78 0.43 27.97
C MET A 1 -88.87 -0.54 27.18
N PRO A 2 -88.03 -1.38 27.80
CA PRO A 2 -86.67 -1.03 28.25
C PRO A 2 -85.55 -1.97 27.71
N ARG A 3 -84.27 -1.58 27.94
CA ARG A 3 -83.04 -2.42 28.12
C ARG A 3 -82.51 -3.18 26.89
N THR A 4 -81.21 -3.33 26.65
CA THR A 4 -80.01 -3.27 27.52
C THR A 4 -78.75 -3.11 26.65
N LEU A 5 -77.78 -2.34 27.16
CA LEU A 5 -76.37 -2.41 26.75
C LEU A 5 -75.81 -3.82 26.94
N HIS A 6 -75.03 -4.30 25.97
CA HIS A 6 -73.99 -5.29 26.24
C HIS A 6 -72.72 -4.90 25.50
N SER A 7 -71.72 -4.50 26.29
CA SER A 7 -70.34 -4.31 25.85
C SER A 7 -69.79 -5.63 25.36
N ILE A 8 -69.38 -5.71 24.09
CA ILE A 8 -68.60 -6.83 23.60
C ILE A 8 -67.13 -6.42 23.62
N SER A 9 -66.39 -7.20 24.42
CA SER A 9 -65.01 -6.98 24.84
C SER A 9 -64.01 -6.91 23.69
N ARG A 10 -63.00 -6.05 23.83
CA ARG A 10 -61.85 -5.85 22.93
C ARG A 10 -60.85 -7.03 22.88
N ASP A 11 -61.21 -8.21 23.38
CA ASP A 11 -60.25 -9.30 23.65
C ASP A 11 -60.16 -10.38 22.56
N ASN A 12 -61.01 -10.33 21.52
CA ASN A 12 -61.03 -11.38 20.49
C ASN A 12 -60.16 -11.13 19.26
N TYR A 13 -59.39 -10.04 19.20
CA TYR A 13 -58.47 -9.79 18.08
C TYR A 13 -57.02 -10.25 18.32
N ILE A 14 -56.66 -10.65 19.55
CA ILE A 14 -55.26 -10.98 19.88
C ILE A 14 -54.95 -12.48 19.71
N LYS A 15 -55.96 -13.37 19.63
CA LYS A 15 -55.72 -14.83 19.57
C LYS A 15 -55.70 -15.47 18.18
N ALA A 16 -55.82 -14.70 17.09
CA ALA A 16 -55.76 -15.25 15.73
C ALA A 16 -54.45 -14.99 14.97
N VAL A 17 -53.46 -14.32 15.58
CA VAL A 17 -52.20 -13.94 14.90
C VAL A 17 -50.95 -14.64 15.48
N THR A 18 -51.10 -15.44 16.54
CA THR A 18 -49.96 -16.09 17.23
C THR A 18 -49.94 -17.60 17.08
N GLY A 19 -50.30 -18.13 15.92
CA GLY A 19 -50.50 -19.58 15.76
C GLY A 19 -50.20 -20.14 14.40
N LEU A 20 -49.19 -19.65 13.65
CA LEU A 20 -48.75 -20.35 12.43
C LEU A 20 -47.35 -19.96 11.90
N PHE A 21 -46.50 -19.31 12.69
CA PHE A 21 -45.15 -18.90 12.27
C PHE A 21 -44.04 -19.34 13.25
N GLY A 22 -44.23 -20.47 13.93
CA GLY A 22 -43.34 -20.92 15.02
C GLY A 22 -42.24 -21.93 14.66
N SER A 23 -42.31 -22.60 13.49
CA SER A 23 -41.56 -23.86 13.33
C SER A 23 -40.57 -23.89 12.16
N TYR A 24 -40.73 -23.02 11.15
CA TYR A 24 -39.82 -23.00 9.98
C TYR A 24 -38.86 -21.80 9.99
N PHE A 25 -39.06 -20.83 10.88
CA PHE A 25 -38.22 -19.63 10.97
C PHE A 25 -36.87 -19.87 11.68
N ARG A 26 -36.64 -21.06 12.25
CA ARG A 26 -35.35 -21.39 12.89
C ARG A 26 -34.44 -22.33 12.09
N ILE A 27 -34.91 -22.91 10.99
CA ILE A 27 -34.07 -23.76 10.12
C ILE A 27 -33.70 -23.04 8.81
N MET A 28 -34.37 -21.92 8.50
CA MET A 28 -33.95 -21.00 7.42
C MET A 28 -33.08 -19.84 7.92
N LEU A 29 -32.32 -20.03 9.01
CA LEU A 29 -31.27 -19.11 9.47
C LEU A 29 -29.90 -19.80 9.57
N LEU A 30 -29.77 -21.04 9.08
CA LEU A 30 -28.52 -21.82 9.13
C LEU A 30 -28.01 -22.27 7.76
N ALA A 31 -28.59 -21.80 6.65
CA ALA A 31 -28.21 -22.23 5.30
C ALA A 31 -28.22 -21.10 4.25
N VAL A 32 -28.04 -19.84 4.68
CA VAL A 32 -27.86 -18.67 3.79
C VAL A 32 -26.62 -17.84 4.15
N CYS A 33 -25.78 -18.31 5.09
CA CYS A 33 -24.51 -17.62 5.42
C CYS A 33 -23.27 -18.32 4.84
N CYS A 34 -23.40 -19.42 4.09
CA CYS A 34 -22.24 -20.18 3.58
C CYS A 34 -22.14 -20.25 2.05
N GLY A 35 -22.98 -19.53 1.31
CA GLY A 35 -22.89 -19.47 -0.14
C GLY A 35 -23.03 -18.02 -0.58
N LEU A 36 -22.03 -17.52 -1.30
CA LEU A 36 -21.95 -16.17 -1.88
C LEU A 36 -21.49 -15.08 -0.91
N PHE A 37 -20.23 -15.11 -0.49
CA PHE A 37 -19.35 -13.93 -0.48
C PHE A 37 -17.90 -14.41 -0.31
N ASN A 38 -17.44 -15.29 -1.19
CA ASN A 38 -16.01 -15.33 -1.53
C ASN A 38 -15.75 -14.25 -2.58
N SER A 39 -15.96 -12.98 -2.24
CA SER A 39 -15.04 -11.98 -2.75
C SER A 39 -13.94 -11.93 -1.71
N SER A 40 -12.96 -12.84 -1.85
CA SER A 40 -11.62 -12.54 -1.37
C SER A 40 -11.31 -11.15 -1.91
N TRP A 41 -11.36 -10.14 -1.05
CA TRP A 41 -10.81 -8.84 -1.36
C TRP A 41 -9.34 -9.13 -1.57
N SER A 42 -8.96 -9.38 -2.81
CA SER A 42 -7.57 -9.34 -3.20
C SER A 42 -7.17 -7.90 -2.91
N GLN A 43 -6.48 -7.70 -1.77
CA GLN A 43 -5.75 -6.47 -1.57
C GLN A 43 -4.75 -6.42 -2.70
N THR A 44 -5.11 -5.70 -3.75
CA THR A 44 -4.17 -5.27 -4.76
C THR A 44 -3.17 -4.44 -3.98
N THR A 45 -1.93 -4.93 -3.91
CA THR A 45 -0.80 -4.18 -3.36
C THR A 45 -0.92 -2.74 -3.82
N PRO A 46 -0.74 -1.73 -2.95
CA PRO A 46 -0.97 -0.36 -3.36
C PRO A 46 -0.03 -0.08 -4.54
N ALA A 47 -0.62 0.30 -5.66
CA ALA A 47 0.09 1.05 -6.68
C ALA A 47 0.86 2.17 -5.96
N ALA A 48 2.13 2.40 -6.33
CA ALA A 48 2.96 3.32 -5.58
C ALA A 48 2.26 4.67 -5.40
N LEU A 49 2.34 5.26 -4.21
CA LEU A 49 1.66 6.51 -3.87
C LEU A 49 2.58 7.72 -4.07
N PRO A 50 2.03 8.92 -4.31
CA PRO A 50 2.81 10.16 -4.19
C PRO A 50 3.45 10.26 -2.79
N ILE A 51 4.68 10.79 -2.71
CA ILE A 51 5.43 10.91 -1.46
C ILE A 51 4.63 11.63 -0.35
N GLU A 52 3.91 12.70 -0.67
CA GLU A 52 3.14 13.46 0.32
C GLU A 52 2.02 12.61 0.93
N GLU A 53 1.26 11.89 0.10
CA GLU A 53 0.20 10.99 0.56
C GLU A 53 0.76 9.80 1.35
N PHE A 54 1.88 9.24 0.88
CA PHE A 54 2.58 8.16 1.57
C PHE A 54 3.01 8.56 2.99
N LEU A 55 3.60 9.75 3.15
CA LEU A 55 4.06 10.24 4.44
C LEU A 55 2.89 10.54 5.39
N ILE A 56 1.76 11.05 4.88
CA ILE A 56 0.54 11.25 5.68
C ILE A 56 0.03 9.92 6.23
N LEU A 57 -0.06 8.88 5.38
CA LEU A 57 -0.51 7.55 5.81
C LEU A 57 0.45 6.94 6.85
N LYS A 58 1.76 7.06 6.65
CA LYS A 58 2.74 6.52 7.59
C LYS A 58 2.72 7.21 8.96
N HIS A 59 2.44 8.51 9.01
CA HIS A 59 2.22 9.19 10.28
C HIS A 59 0.92 8.74 10.96
N ALA A 60 -0.16 8.57 10.20
CA ALA A 60 -1.42 8.07 10.75
C ALA A 60 -1.30 6.65 11.32
N GLU A 61 -0.44 5.81 10.73
CA GLU A 61 -0.11 4.47 11.21
C GLU A 61 0.75 4.46 12.48
N ASN A 62 1.55 5.51 12.74
CA ASN A 62 2.50 5.59 13.85
C ASN A 62 2.29 6.88 14.66
N PRO A 63 1.13 7.06 15.31
CA PRO A 63 0.76 8.31 15.99
C PRO A 63 1.67 8.67 17.18
N GLU A 64 2.43 7.71 17.69
CA GLU A 64 3.41 7.91 18.76
C GLU A 64 4.70 8.62 18.31
N ILE A 65 4.98 8.62 17.01
CA ILE A 65 6.17 9.30 16.46
C ILE A 65 5.84 10.79 16.31
N THR A 66 6.50 11.61 17.13
CA THR A 66 6.28 13.07 17.17
C THR A 66 7.31 13.88 16.35
N GLY A 67 8.26 13.20 15.71
CA GLY A 67 9.29 13.79 14.85
C GLY A 67 9.34 13.11 13.48
N LEU A 68 10.46 13.23 12.78
CA LEU A 68 10.62 12.62 11.45
C LEU A 68 10.47 11.09 11.51
N LEU A 69 9.66 10.55 10.61
CA LEU A 69 9.55 9.11 10.41
C LEU A 69 10.90 8.53 9.92
N PRO A 70 11.15 7.23 10.13
CA PRO A 70 12.37 6.58 9.61
C PRO A 70 12.61 6.86 8.12
N VAL A 71 11.58 6.73 7.29
CA VAL A 71 11.65 7.00 5.84
C VAL A 71 11.96 8.47 5.53
N GLU A 72 11.45 9.41 6.32
CA GLU A 72 11.73 10.83 6.12
C GLU A 72 13.18 11.17 6.42
N LYS A 73 13.77 10.55 7.46
CA LYS A 73 15.20 10.69 7.75
C LYS A 73 16.06 10.16 6.61
N LEU A 74 15.66 9.04 6.00
CA LEU A 74 16.38 8.45 4.87
C LEU A 74 16.35 9.37 3.62
N ILE A 75 15.30 10.17 3.44
CA ILE A 75 15.13 11.05 2.28
C ILE A 75 15.70 12.46 2.53
N SER A 76 15.60 12.98 3.75
CA SER A 76 15.88 14.39 4.06
C SER A 76 17.22 14.65 4.75
N GLU A 77 17.80 13.65 5.43
CA GLU A 77 19.07 13.79 6.15
C GLU A 77 20.24 13.19 5.34
N VAL A 78 21.47 13.52 5.75
CA VAL A 78 22.68 12.94 5.13
C VAL A 78 22.85 11.50 5.61
N GLN A 79 22.76 10.55 4.70
CA GLN A 79 22.90 9.11 4.96
C GLN A 79 24.14 8.52 4.28
N PRO A 80 24.76 7.47 4.85
CA PRO A 80 25.68 6.60 4.13
C PRO A 80 25.01 6.02 2.88
N VAL A 81 25.63 6.17 1.72
CA VAL A 81 24.94 5.99 0.44
C VAL A 81 25.84 5.49 -0.68
N ILE A 82 25.29 4.60 -1.50
CA ILE A 82 25.82 4.18 -2.79
C ILE A 82 25.20 5.05 -3.87
N TYR A 83 26.00 5.82 -4.59
CA TYR A 83 25.58 6.53 -5.79
C TYR A 83 26.09 5.79 -7.03
N ALA A 84 25.17 5.41 -7.91
CA ALA A 84 25.49 4.77 -9.18
C ALA A 84 24.84 5.52 -10.34
N GLU A 85 25.61 6.42 -10.95
CA GLU A 85 25.14 7.26 -12.05
C GLU A 85 26.24 7.45 -13.09
N ASN A 86 25.81 7.63 -14.35
CA ASN A 86 26.71 7.84 -15.49
C ASN A 86 27.85 6.80 -15.59
N GLY A 87 27.56 5.54 -15.27
CA GLY A 87 28.54 4.45 -15.33
C GLY A 87 29.60 4.48 -14.22
N THR A 88 29.43 5.34 -13.22
CA THR A 88 30.33 5.46 -12.07
C THR A 88 29.59 5.04 -10.81
N VAL A 89 30.24 4.23 -9.98
CA VAL A 89 29.77 3.91 -8.63
C VAL A 89 30.66 4.59 -7.59
N LYS A 90 30.04 5.27 -6.64
CA LYS A 90 30.71 5.89 -5.49
C LYS A 90 29.99 5.48 -4.22
N VAL A 91 30.75 5.13 -3.19
CA VAL A 91 30.22 4.81 -1.86
C VAL A 91 30.68 5.90 -0.91
N PHE A 92 29.74 6.48 -0.16
CA PHE A 92 30.01 7.51 0.83
C PHE A 92 29.58 7.02 2.21
N GLY A 93 30.47 7.12 3.19
CA GLY A 93 30.29 6.53 4.52
C GLY A 93 30.63 5.03 4.55
N SER A 94 30.63 4.46 5.76
CA SER A 94 30.64 3.02 5.99
C SER A 94 29.20 2.50 6.10
N ASP A 95 28.97 1.24 5.72
CA ASP A 95 27.67 0.56 5.86
C ASP A 95 26.50 1.35 5.23
N PRO A 96 26.45 1.45 3.90
CA PRO A 96 25.46 2.27 3.21
C PRO A 96 24.03 1.82 3.50
N VAL A 97 23.18 2.78 3.89
CA VAL A 97 21.75 2.55 4.17
C VAL A 97 20.85 3.02 3.03
N CYS A 98 21.43 3.74 2.06
CA CYS A 98 20.74 4.19 0.86
C CYS A 98 21.48 3.77 -0.42
N LEU A 99 20.73 3.49 -1.48
CA LEU A 99 21.25 3.35 -2.83
C LEU A 99 20.50 4.30 -3.76
N GLN A 100 21.23 5.10 -4.53
CA GLN A 100 20.66 5.94 -5.57
C GLN A 100 21.22 5.53 -6.93
N SER A 101 20.34 5.28 -7.88
CA SER A 101 20.72 4.93 -9.25
C SER A 101 19.71 5.45 -10.26
N SER A 102 20.15 5.66 -11.50
CA SER A 102 19.22 5.86 -12.61
C SER A 102 18.55 4.54 -13.02
N ALA A 103 17.30 4.61 -13.47
CA ALA A 103 16.58 3.45 -14.00
C ALA A 103 17.37 2.70 -15.08
N ALA A 104 18.05 3.43 -15.96
CA ALA A 104 18.86 2.87 -17.03
C ALA A 104 20.09 2.06 -16.55
N GLN A 105 20.59 2.32 -15.33
CA GLN A 105 21.82 1.70 -14.81
C GLN A 105 21.58 0.70 -13.70
N LEU A 106 20.41 0.74 -13.06
CA LEU A 106 20.09 -0.08 -11.90
C LEU A 106 20.40 -1.57 -12.12
N ALA A 107 19.99 -2.15 -13.25
CA ALA A 107 20.27 -3.56 -13.55
C ALA A 107 21.77 -3.90 -13.54
N SER A 108 22.61 -3.04 -14.13
CA SER A 108 24.07 -3.22 -14.10
C SER A 108 24.64 -3.03 -12.70
N VAL A 109 24.05 -2.13 -11.90
CA VAL A 109 24.46 -1.85 -10.52
C VAL A 109 24.23 -3.03 -9.60
N LEU A 110 23.10 -3.70 -9.74
CA LEU A 110 22.77 -4.89 -8.97
C LEU A 110 23.75 -6.05 -9.22
N GLN A 111 24.46 -6.05 -10.36
CA GLN A 111 25.45 -7.09 -10.70
C GLN A 111 26.87 -6.78 -10.23
N MET A 112 27.15 -5.60 -9.67
CA MET A 112 28.51 -5.17 -9.32
C MET A 112 29.01 -5.71 -7.96
N GLY A 113 28.20 -6.48 -7.22
CA GLY A 113 28.60 -7.05 -5.92
C GLY A 113 28.82 -5.99 -4.85
N LEU A 114 27.97 -4.96 -4.83
CA LEU A 114 28.05 -3.85 -3.88
C LEU A 114 27.59 -4.29 -2.48
N PRO A 115 28.07 -3.65 -1.40
CA PRO A 115 27.62 -3.93 -0.04
C PRO A 115 26.21 -3.38 0.17
N VAL A 116 25.19 -4.19 -0.07
CA VAL A 116 23.78 -3.79 -0.10
C VAL A 116 22.96 -4.34 1.07
N GLU A 117 23.57 -5.15 1.94
CA GLU A 117 22.89 -5.85 3.03
C GLU A 117 22.17 -4.91 4.01
N ASN A 118 22.69 -3.70 4.20
CA ASN A 118 22.17 -2.69 5.12
C ASN A 118 21.30 -1.63 4.42
N VAL A 119 21.10 -1.72 3.09
CA VAL A 119 20.35 -0.72 2.34
C VAL A 119 18.87 -0.81 2.69
N GLU A 120 18.33 0.25 3.29
CA GLU A 120 16.92 0.37 3.67
C GLU A 120 16.08 1.11 2.62
N LEU A 121 16.71 1.98 1.83
CA LEU A 121 16.06 2.81 0.81
C LEU A 121 16.80 2.71 -0.53
N ILE A 122 16.08 2.34 -1.58
CA ILE A 122 16.54 2.50 -2.97
C ILE A 122 15.81 3.67 -3.61
N THR A 123 16.54 4.63 -4.14
CA THR A 123 16.02 5.70 -5.00
C THR A 123 16.35 5.41 -6.46
N VAL A 124 15.32 5.27 -7.29
CA VAL A 124 15.46 5.08 -8.73
C VAL A 124 15.07 6.37 -9.44
N LYS A 125 16.03 6.96 -10.17
CA LYS A 125 15.81 8.18 -10.93
C LYS A 125 15.32 7.87 -12.33
N ILE A 126 14.17 8.44 -12.70
CA ILE A 126 13.62 8.47 -14.06
C ILE A 126 14.12 9.76 -14.71
N ASN A 127 15.13 9.65 -15.55
CA ASN A 127 15.78 10.76 -16.24
C ASN A 127 15.15 11.04 -17.61
N THR A 128 14.52 10.03 -18.21
CA THR A 128 13.81 10.14 -19.48
C THR A 128 12.46 9.42 -19.43
N ILE A 129 11.51 9.80 -20.29
CA ILE A 129 10.23 9.07 -20.41
C ILE A 129 10.46 7.61 -20.83
N SER A 130 11.51 7.34 -21.61
CA SER A 130 11.86 5.98 -22.04
C SER A 130 12.29 5.07 -20.89
N ASP A 131 12.77 5.63 -19.78
CA ASP A 131 13.14 4.85 -18.59
C ASP A 131 11.92 4.11 -18.01
N LEU A 132 10.72 4.67 -18.18
CA LEU A 132 9.45 4.05 -17.72
C LEU A 132 9.08 2.80 -18.51
N ASN A 133 9.69 2.56 -19.68
CA ASN A 133 9.45 1.36 -20.47
C ASN A 133 10.13 0.11 -19.89
N THR A 134 11.06 0.30 -18.95
CA THR A 134 11.78 -0.79 -18.27
C THR A 134 11.42 -0.77 -16.79
N PRO A 135 10.29 -1.40 -16.41
CA PRO A 135 9.82 -1.38 -15.03
C PRO A 135 10.81 -2.07 -14.09
N LEU A 136 10.92 -1.55 -12.86
CA LEU A 136 11.72 -2.19 -11.83
C LEU A 136 10.94 -3.37 -11.25
N ASN A 137 11.47 -4.57 -11.43
CA ASN A 137 10.95 -5.77 -10.78
C ASN A 137 11.66 -5.98 -9.43
N LEU A 138 10.93 -5.91 -8.30
CA LEU A 138 11.56 -6.07 -6.98
C LEU A 138 12.15 -7.47 -6.75
N SER A 139 11.71 -8.49 -7.49
CA SER A 139 12.34 -9.81 -7.47
C SER A 139 13.79 -9.80 -7.94
N SER A 140 14.25 -8.73 -8.61
CA SER A 140 15.66 -8.55 -8.99
C SER A 140 16.56 -8.00 -7.89
N LEU A 141 15.99 -7.63 -6.73
CA LEU A 141 16.70 -7.04 -5.59
C LEU A 141 17.10 -8.09 -4.55
N GLU A 142 17.52 -9.27 -5.01
CA GLU A 142 18.08 -10.28 -4.10
C GLU A 142 19.33 -9.72 -3.39
N GLY A 143 19.48 -10.04 -2.10
CA GLY A 143 20.57 -9.55 -1.24
C GLY A 143 20.32 -8.21 -0.53
N PHE A 144 19.19 -7.54 -0.81
CA PHE A 144 18.77 -6.35 -0.09
C PHE A 144 17.92 -6.71 1.14
N ASP A 145 18.54 -7.39 2.11
CA ASP A 145 17.84 -7.99 3.25
C ASP A 145 17.18 -6.95 4.19
N SER A 146 17.70 -5.73 4.19
CA SER A 146 17.19 -4.62 5.01
C SER A 146 16.22 -3.68 4.27
N LEU A 147 15.86 -3.97 3.02
CA LEU A 147 15.09 -3.05 2.17
C LEU A 147 13.66 -2.88 2.66
N LYS A 148 13.32 -1.65 3.03
CA LYS A 148 11.99 -1.25 3.50
C LYS A 148 11.28 -0.35 2.49
N TYR A 149 12.04 0.42 1.70
CA TYR A 149 11.51 1.49 0.89
C TYR A 149 12.10 1.51 -0.52
N VAL A 150 11.23 1.69 -1.51
CA VAL A 150 11.61 2.01 -2.90
C VAL A 150 10.99 3.35 -3.28
N HIS A 151 11.84 4.29 -3.62
CA HIS A 151 11.48 5.63 -4.04
C HIS A 151 11.72 5.80 -5.54
N VAL A 152 10.66 6.09 -6.29
CA VAL A 152 10.77 6.45 -7.70
C VAL A 152 10.82 7.97 -7.81
N LEU A 153 11.99 8.52 -8.12
CA LEU A 153 12.18 9.97 -8.32
C LEU A 153 12.14 10.29 -9.81
N SER A 154 11.13 11.04 -10.25
CA SER A 154 11.05 11.49 -11.63
C SER A 154 11.68 12.87 -11.83
N GLU A 155 12.65 12.97 -12.74
CA GLU A 155 13.24 14.25 -13.16
C GLU A 155 12.57 14.83 -14.42
N VAL A 156 11.56 14.14 -14.96
CA VAL A 156 10.79 14.53 -16.14
C VAL A 156 9.31 14.63 -15.78
N ASP A 157 8.55 15.33 -16.62
CA ASP A 157 7.09 15.35 -16.47
C ASP A 157 6.50 14.02 -16.93
N ALA A 158 6.16 13.15 -15.98
CA ALA A 158 5.63 11.82 -16.21
C ALA A 158 4.23 11.68 -15.59
N PRO A 159 3.29 10.98 -16.25
CA PRO A 159 1.98 10.71 -15.67
C PRO A 159 2.10 9.97 -14.34
N ALA A 160 1.33 10.39 -13.34
CA ALA A 160 1.24 9.75 -12.02
C ALA A 160 0.96 8.23 -12.13
N SER A 161 0.10 7.83 -13.06
CA SER A 161 -0.21 6.41 -13.31
C SER A 161 1.00 5.61 -13.83
N ALA A 162 1.87 6.22 -14.63
CA ALA A 162 3.07 5.57 -15.12
C ALA A 162 4.12 5.39 -14.01
N LEU A 163 4.27 6.40 -13.13
CA LEU A 163 5.15 6.31 -11.96
C LEU A 163 4.64 5.27 -10.96
N ALA A 164 3.32 5.25 -10.72
CA ALA A 164 2.68 4.30 -9.81
C ALA A 164 2.82 2.83 -10.29
N ALA A 165 2.87 2.62 -11.60
CA ALA A 165 3.01 1.31 -12.24
C ALA A 165 4.47 0.91 -12.53
N TYR A 166 5.45 1.78 -12.26
CA TYR A 166 6.85 1.54 -12.61
C TYR A 166 7.45 0.36 -11.85
N VAL A 167 7.07 0.19 -10.58
CA VAL A 167 7.56 -0.90 -9.73
C VAL A 167 6.59 -2.08 -9.79
N GLN A 168 7.13 -3.26 -10.09
CA GLN A 168 6.40 -4.50 -10.24
C GLN A 168 6.80 -5.50 -9.15
N ASN A 169 5.87 -6.42 -8.84
CA ASN A 169 6.05 -7.47 -7.85
C ASN A 169 6.44 -6.95 -6.46
N ALA A 170 5.84 -5.81 -6.05
CA ALA A 170 6.02 -5.29 -4.71
C ALA A 170 5.55 -6.30 -3.66
N THR A 171 6.36 -6.50 -2.63
CA THR A 171 6.02 -7.35 -1.49
C THR A 171 5.35 -6.51 -0.40
N PRO A 172 4.50 -7.09 0.47
CA PRO A 172 3.91 -6.36 1.58
C PRO A 172 4.92 -5.72 2.55
N GLN A 173 6.15 -6.22 2.57
CA GLN A 173 7.23 -5.76 3.44
C GLN A 173 7.97 -4.53 2.89
N THR A 174 7.85 -4.25 1.59
CA THR A 174 8.54 -3.13 0.92
C THR A 174 7.53 -2.09 0.47
N ALA A 175 7.59 -0.90 1.05
CA ALA A 175 6.75 0.21 0.66
C ALA A 175 7.31 0.93 -0.58
N VAL A 176 6.44 1.26 -1.53
CA VAL A 176 6.81 1.96 -2.76
C VAL A 176 6.08 3.28 -2.84
N PHE A 177 6.81 4.35 -3.15
CA PHE A 177 6.27 5.68 -3.36
C PHE A 177 7.05 6.42 -4.45
N TYR A 178 6.47 7.49 -4.98
CA TYR A 178 7.10 8.30 -6.03
C TYR A 178 7.04 9.79 -5.73
N SER A 179 7.96 10.54 -6.32
CA SER A 179 7.91 12.01 -6.33
C SER A 179 8.41 12.55 -7.65
N THR A 180 7.94 13.72 -8.03
CA THR A 180 8.49 14.48 -9.15
C THR A 180 9.43 15.56 -8.62
N LYS A 181 10.60 15.71 -9.24
CA LYS A 181 11.50 16.83 -8.99
C LYS A 181 10.75 18.09 -9.39
N ARG A 182 10.47 19.00 -8.43
CA ARG A 182 9.88 20.30 -8.78
C ARG A 182 10.87 21.03 -9.70
N ASN A 183 10.45 21.30 -10.94
CA ASN A 183 11.11 22.31 -11.75
C ASN A 183 10.91 23.66 -11.04
N ASN A 184 12.02 24.24 -10.59
CA ASN A 184 12.08 25.55 -9.96
C ASN A 184 11.98 26.66 -11.02
#